data_AF-A0A950QMW7-F1
#
_entry.id   AF-A0A950QMW7-F1
#
_cell.length_a   1.000
_cell.length_b   1.000
_cell.length_c   1.000
_cell.angle_alpha   90.00
_cell.angle_beta   90.00
_cell.angle_gamma   90.00
#
_symmetry.space_group_name_H-M   'P 1'
#
loop_
_entity.id
_entity.type
_entity.pdbx_description
1 polymer ?
#
loop_
_entity_poly.entity_id
_entity_poly.type
_entity_poly.pdbx_seq_one_letter_code
_entity_poly.pdbx_strand_id
1 'polypeptide(L)'
;MIRVRICVLLVVALCAPSLCAQRRGQANSNWVLVWSDDFKSGNGPVDSHKWTMETGGNGWGNNELEYYTDRTNNARVQRNLLVIEADRERYTGKDGVQRQYTSARLKTQGKFAQAYGRFEARIKMPRGQGMWPAFWLLGDDIGTVHWPACGEIDIVENLGREPSISHGTIHGPGYSGDHGIGSAFTLPAGKRFSDDFHVFAVEWEPKEIRFYVD
;
A
#
# COMPACT_ATOMS: atom_id res chain seq x y z
N MET A 1 3.38 -68.50 -15.26
CA MET A 1 2.27 -68.90 -14.38
C MET A 1 2.15 -67.83 -13.30
N ILE A 2 1.04 -67.15 -13.01
CA ILE A 2 -0.37 -67.18 -13.41
C ILE A 2 -0.85 -65.73 -13.28
N ARG A 3 -1.66 -65.28 -14.26
CA ARG A 3 -2.40 -64.01 -14.21
C ARG A 3 -3.54 -64.14 -13.19
N VAL A 4 -3.79 -63.11 -12.39
CA VAL A 4 -5.12 -62.86 -11.84
C VAL A 4 -5.45 -61.38 -12.01
N ARG A 5 -6.37 -61.12 -12.94
CA ARG A 5 -7.10 -59.85 -13.07
C ARG A 5 -8.29 -59.94 -12.12
N ILE A 6 -8.44 -58.98 -11.22
CA ILE A 6 -9.67 -58.79 -10.46
C ILE A 6 -10.45 -57.67 -11.15
N CYS A 7 -11.59 -58.04 -11.74
CA CYS A 7 -12.64 -57.12 -12.12
C CYS A 7 -13.29 -56.59 -10.85
N VAL A 8 -13.25 -55.27 -10.63
CA VAL A 8 -14.13 -54.61 -9.66
C VAL A 8 -15.19 -53.86 -10.43
N LEU A 9 -16.44 -54.17 -10.08
CA LEU A 9 -17.68 -53.61 -10.58
C LEU A 9 -17.68 -52.08 -10.46
N LEU A 10 -18.10 -51.43 -11.55
CA LEU A 10 -18.46 -50.02 -11.58
C LEU A 10 -19.79 -49.85 -10.84
N VAL A 11 -19.78 -49.29 -9.64
CA VAL A 11 -20.97 -48.65 -9.05
C VAL A 11 -20.79 -47.16 -9.26
N VAL A 12 -21.52 -46.62 -10.23
CA VAL A 12 -21.65 -45.17 -10.43
C VAL A 12 -22.50 -44.63 -9.29
N ALA A 13 -21.87 -44.32 -8.17
CA ALA A 13 -22.44 -43.39 -7.21
C ALA A 13 -22.21 -41.98 -7.77
N LEU A 14 -23.27 -41.35 -8.25
CA LEU A 14 -23.32 -39.91 -8.54
C LEU A 14 -23.15 -39.14 -7.21
N CYS A 15 -21.92 -39.06 -6.71
CA CYS A 15 -21.51 -38.02 -5.79
C CYS A 15 -21.27 -36.76 -6.62
N ALA A 16 -22.28 -35.88 -6.66
CA ALA A 16 -22.08 -34.53 -7.13
C ALA A 16 -20.92 -33.91 -6.33
N PRO A 17 -19.87 -33.38 -6.98
CA PRO A 17 -18.90 -32.58 -6.26
C PRO A 17 -19.63 -31.32 -5.81
N SER A 18 -19.84 -31.17 -4.49
CA SER A 18 -20.10 -29.87 -3.90
C SER A 18 -18.85 -29.01 -4.11
N LEU A 19 -18.73 -28.43 -5.30
CA LEU A 19 -17.94 -27.23 -5.52
C LEU A 19 -18.59 -26.13 -4.68
N CYS A 20 -18.22 -26.05 -3.41
CA CYS A 20 -18.14 -24.74 -2.75
C CYS A 20 -17.03 -23.96 -3.45
N ALA A 21 -17.33 -23.49 -4.65
CA ALA A 21 -16.67 -22.31 -5.20
C ALA A 21 -16.99 -21.20 -4.20
N GLN A 22 -16.04 -20.85 -3.35
CA GLN A 22 -16.05 -19.55 -2.69
C GLN A 22 -16.19 -18.53 -3.80
N ARG A 23 -17.40 -17.96 -3.94
CA ARG A 23 -17.57 -16.69 -4.63
C ARG A 23 -16.67 -15.71 -3.88
N ARG A 24 -15.47 -15.46 -4.41
CA ARG A 24 -14.83 -14.17 -4.20
C ARG A 24 -15.88 -13.16 -4.63
N GLY A 25 -16.29 -12.28 -3.73
CA GLY A 25 -17.19 -11.20 -4.06
C GLY A 25 -16.56 -10.38 -5.17
N GLN A 26 -16.90 -10.66 -6.42
CA GLN A 26 -16.87 -9.64 -7.45
C GLN A 26 -17.98 -8.68 -7.04
N ALA A 27 -17.62 -7.66 -6.28
CA ALA A 27 -18.41 -6.45 -6.26
C ALA A 27 -18.57 -6.04 -7.74
N ASN A 28 -19.82 -5.94 -8.20
CA ASN A 28 -20.15 -5.38 -9.50
C ASN A 28 -19.75 -3.89 -9.49
N SER A 29 -18.46 -3.62 -9.65
CA SER A 29 -18.00 -2.26 -9.77
C SER A 29 -17.94 -1.90 -11.25
N ASN A 30 -18.65 -0.85 -11.66
CA ASN A 30 -18.52 -0.25 -12.98
C ASN A 30 -17.17 0.46 -13.19
N TRP A 31 -16.16 0.16 -12.36
CA TRP A 31 -14.81 0.72 -12.46
C TRP A 31 -14.07 0.12 -13.65
N VAL A 32 -13.45 0.98 -14.44
CA VAL A 32 -12.54 0.60 -15.52
C VAL A 32 -11.11 0.88 -15.04
N LEU A 33 -10.23 -0.11 -15.16
CA LEU A 33 -8.83 0.06 -14.80
C LEU A 33 -8.16 1.02 -15.79
N VAL A 34 -7.73 2.19 -15.30
CA VAL A 34 -7.05 3.22 -16.12
C VAL A 34 -5.54 3.28 -15.88
N TRP A 35 -5.09 2.82 -14.71
CA TRP A 35 -3.68 2.81 -14.34
C TRP A 35 -3.41 1.70 -13.32
N SER A 36 -2.25 1.06 -13.42
CA SER A 36 -1.79 0.09 -12.43
C SER A 36 -0.28 -0.10 -12.49
N ASP A 37 0.29 -0.56 -11.38
CA ASP A 37 1.59 -1.21 -11.35
C ASP A 37 1.47 -2.52 -10.56
N ASP A 38 1.73 -3.63 -11.25
CA ASP A 38 1.67 -4.97 -10.65
C ASP A 38 3.04 -5.49 -10.21
N PHE A 39 4.09 -4.69 -10.43
CA PHE A 39 5.48 -4.99 -10.07
C PHE A 39 5.98 -6.35 -10.58
N LYS A 40 5.47 -6.86 -11.70
CA LYS A 40 5.79 -8.21 -12.23
C LYS A 40 7.12 -8.33 -13.00
N SER A 41 8.07 -7.42 -12.80
CA SER A 41 9.38 -7.48 -13.47
C SER A 41 10.33 -8.55 -12.89
N GLY A 42 9.86 -9.40 -11.95
CA GLY A 42 10.69 -10.40 -11.28
C GLY A 42 11.53 -9.77 -10.18
N ASN A 43 12.67 -9.18 -10.58
CA ASN A 43 13.55 -8.42 -9.70
C ASN A 43 14.17 -7.26 -10.48
N GLY A 44 14.33 -6.10 -9.86
CA GLY A 44 14.95 -4.96 -10.52
C GLY A 44 14.64 -3.62 -9.86
N PRO A 45 15.06 -2.51 -10.48
CA PRO A 45 14.65 -1.19 -10.05
C PRO A 45 13.14 -1.01 -10.23
N VAL A 46 12.59 -0.03 -9.52
CA VAL A 46 11.21 0.42 -9.73
C VAL A 46 11.10 1.14 -11.07
N ASP A 47 9.97 0.97 -11.77
CA ASP A 47 9.72 1.60 -13.07
C ASP A 47 9.71 3.14 -12.95
N SER A 48 10.75 3.76 -13.47
CA SER A 48 10.93 5.21 -13.43
C SER A 48 9.99 5.97 -14.37
N HIS A 49 9.30 5.29 -15.29
CA HIS A 49 8.23 5.91 -16.09
C HIS A 49 6.95 6.11 -15.28
N LYS A 50 6.75 5.32 -14.22
CA LYS A 50 5.58 5.40 -13.32
C LYS A 50 5.86 6.13 -12.03
N TRP A 51 7.04 5.91 -11.45
CA TRP A 51 7.38 6.37 -10.10
C TRP A 51 8.60 7.28 -10.09
N THR A 52 8.53 8.37 -9.32
CA THR A 52 9.66 9.22 -8.97
C THR A 52 10.08 8.90 -7.54
N MET A 53 11.37 8.65 -7.33
CA MET A 53 11.96 8.51 -5.99
C MET A 53 12.21 9.89 -5.41
N GLU A 54 11.59 10.19 -4.27
CA GLU A 54 11.89 11.41 -3.52
C GLU A 54 13.16 11.20 -2.68
N THR A 55 14.00 12.21 -2.60
CA THR A 55 15.22 12.15 -1.78
C THR A 55 15.29 13.31 -0.80
N GLY A 56 15.71 13.03 0.43
CA GLY A 56 15.79 14.04 1.49
C GLY A 56 15.52 13.48 2.88
N GLY A 57 15.86 14.24 3.91
CA GLY A 57 15.65 13.85 5.31
C GLY A 57 15.46 15.07 6.22
N ASN A 58 14.82 16.12 5.72
CA ASN A 58 14.55 17.35 6.46
C ASN A 58 13.39 17.21 7.47
N GLY A 59 12.93 15.98 7.72
CA GLY A 59 11.85 15.67 8.65
C GLY A 59 10.45 15.78 8.06
N TRP A 60 10.32 16.15 6.78
CA TRP A 60 9.06 16.09 6.00
C TRP A 60 7.83 16.76 6.63
N GLY A 61 8.05 17.72 7.53
CA GLY A 61 6.99 18.41 8.29
C GLY A 61 6.58 17.70 9.59
N ASN A 62 7.05 16.47 9.81
CA ASN A 62 6.62 15.58 10.90
C ASN A 62 7.74 15.16 11.86
N ASN A 63 8.93 15.75 11.74
CA ASN A 63 10.13 15.33 12.48
C ASN A 63 10.53 13.87 12.20
N GLU A 64 10.28 13.41 10.97
CA GLU A 64 10.72 12.13 10.44
C GLU A 64 12.27 11.98 10.52
N LEU A 65 12.76 10.78 10.85
CA LEU A 65 14.17 10.53 11.17
C LEU A 65 14.97 9.95 9.99
N GLU A 66 14.28 9.41 9.01
CA GLU A 66 14.87 8.77 7.84
C GLU A 66 15.38 9.78 6.82
N TYR A 67 16.35 9.32 6.03
CA TYR A 67 16.65 9.91 4.75
C TYR A 67 16.03 9.04 3.65
N TYR A 68 15.08 9.56 2.89
CA TYR A 68 14.61 8.90 1.68
C TYR A 68 15.72 8.91 0.63
N THR A 69 16.04 7.74 0.07
CA THR A 69 17.07 7.59 -0.96
C THR A 69 16.47 7.08 -2.27
N ASP A 70 17.26 7.16 -3.34
CA ASP A 70 17.01 6.55 -4.64
C ASP A 70 17.76 5.21 -4.83
N ARG A 71 18.31 4.64 -3.74
CA ARG A 71 19.08 3.39 -3.78
C ARG A 71 18.13 2.20 -3.85
N THR A 72 18.52 1.19 -4.62
CA THR A 72 17.80 -0.09 -4.69
C THR A 72 17.76 -0.86 -3.37
N ASN A 73 18.62 -0.50 -2.40
CA ASN A 73 18.54 -1.01 -1.05
C ASN A 73 17.22 -0.62 -0.37
N ASN A 74 16.75 0.61 -0.59
CA ASN A 74 15.53 1.11 0.05
C ASN A 74 14.26 0.94 -0.79
N ALA A 75 14.36 0.94 -2.14
CA ALA A 75 13.22 0.65 -3.01
C ALA A 75 13.61 -0.20 -4.22
N ARG A 76 12.96 -1.36 -4.36
CA ARG A 76 13.20 -2.30 -5.48
C ARG A 76 11.98 -3.16 -5.75
N VAL A 77 11.90 -3.70 -6.96
CA VAL A 77 11.06 -4.87 -7.21
C VAL A 77 11.85 -6.11 -6.82
N GLN A 78 11.28 -6.95 -5.97
CA GLN A 78 11.86 -8.23 -5.56
C GLN A 78 10.76 -9.29 -5.47
N ARG A 79 10.95 -10.41 -6.18
CA ARG A 79 9.98 -11.51 -6.26
C ARG A 79 8.57 -11.03 -6.65
N ASN A 80 8.49 -10.18 -7.67
CA ASN A 80 7.25 -9.57 -8.17
C ASN A 80 6.50 -8.67 -7.17
N LEU A 81 7.21 -8.08 -6.21
CA LEU A 81 6.65 -7.16 -5.23
C LEU A 81 7.50 -5.90 -5.19
N LEU A 82 6.86 -4.73 -5.08
CA LEU A 82 7.55 -3.55 -4.60
C LEU A 82 7.93 -3.78 -3.13
N VAL A 83 9.22 -3.66 -2.84
CA VAL A 83 9.78 -3.65 -1.50
C VAL A 83 10.27 -2.24 -1.21
N ILE A 84 9.65 -1.60 -0.22
CA ILE A 84 10.17 -0.40 0.43
C ILE A 84 10.77 -0.86 1.75
N GLU A 85 12.07 -0.65 1.93
CA GLU A 85 12.84 -1.15 3.06
C GLU A 85 13.47 0.02 3.81
N ALA A 86 13.12 0.11 5.10
CA ALA A 86 13.73 1.05 6.02
C ALA A 86 14.92 0.38 6.73
N ASP A 87 16.10 0.97 6.61
CA ASP A 87 17.33 0.43 7.18
C ASP A 87 17.83 1.30 8.32
N ARG A 88 18.36 0.64 9.36
CA ARG A 88 19.16 1.32 10.39
C ARG A 88 20.62 1.33 9.96
N GLU A 89 21.04 2.44 9.37
CA GLU A 89 22.41 2.63 8.89
C GLU A 89 22.89 4.07 9.11
N ARG A 90 24.21 4.25 9.19
CA ARG A 90 24.80 5.59 9.17
C ARG A 90 24.83 6.08 7.73
N TYR A 91 24.05 7.12 7.44
CA TYR A 91 23.95 7.69 6.10
C TYR A 91 24.11 9.21 6.13
N THR A 92 24.90 9.76 5.22
CA THR A 92 25.03 11.20 5.01
C THR A 92 24.48 11.53 3.62
N GLY A 93 23.37 12.25 3.59
CA GLY A 93 22.72 12.65 2.34
C GLY A 93 23.39 13.83 1.66
N LYS A 94 22.76 14.32 0.57
CA LYS A 94 23.22 15.50 -0.17
C LYS A 94 23.23 16.78 0.66
N ASP A 95 22.49 16.80 1.77
CA ASP A 95 22.46 17.90 2.74
C ASP A 95 23.63 17.88 3.75
N GLY A 96 24.50 16.86 3.69
CA GLY A 96 25.66 16.75 4.57
C GLY A 96 25.34 16.35 6.02
N VAL A 97 24.08 16.11 6.36
CA VAL A 97 23.66 15.75 7.72
C VAL A 97 23.66 14.23 7.89
N GLN A 98 24.39 13.74 8.90
CA GLN A 98 24.42 12.32 9.23
C GLN A 98 23.14 11.89 9.95
N ARG A 99 22.52 10.82 9.46
CA ARG A 99 21.33 10.19 10.01
C ARG A 99 21.58 8.71 10.32
N GLN A 100 20.63 8.10 11.02
CA GLN A 100 20.69 6.71 11.48
C GLN A 100 19.70 5.79 10.76
N TYR A 101 18.86 6.35 9.88
CA TYR A 101 17.84 5.62 9.17
C TYR A 101 17.77 6.07 7.72
N THR A 102 17.53 5.13 6.82
CA THR A 102 17.20 5.38 5.43
C THR A 102 15.91 4.66 5.09
N SER A 103 15.19 5.15 4.09
CA SER A 103 13.97 4.52 3.57
C SER A 103 13.76 4.97 2.12
N ALA A 104 12.58 4.72 1.56
CA ALA A 104 12.18 5.28 0.27
C ALA A 104 10.77 5.86 0.31
N ARG A 105 10.57 6.92 -0.47
CA ARG A 105 9.28 7.56 -0.74
C ARG A 105 9.10 7.69 -2.24
N LEU A 106 8.02 7.11 -2.76
CA LEU A 106 7.72 7.07 -4.19
C LEU A 106 6.50 7.94 -4.46
N LYS A 107 6.51 8.70 -5.56
CA LYS A 107 5.37 9.51 -6.01
C LYS A 107 5.11 9.37 -7.50
N THR A 108 3.86 9.55 -7.91
CA THR A 108 3.44 9.59 -9.32
C THR A 108 3.32 11.02 -9.86
N GLN A 109 3.66 12.04 -9.07
CA GLN A 109 3.58 13.45 -9.46
C GLN A 109 4.27 13.71 -10.80
N GLY A 110 3.57 14.39 -11.72
CA GLY A 110 4.04 14.64 -13.09
C GLY A 110 4.05 13.43 -14.02
N LYS A 111 3.57 12.26 -13.57
CA LYS A 111 3.49 11.01 -14.35
C LYS A 111 2.07 10.48 -14.44
N PHE A 112 1.36 10.45 -13.32
CA PHE A 112 -0.05 10.08 -13.24
C PHE A 112 -0.73 10.81 -12.08
N ALA A 113 -1.85 11.46 -12.39
CA ALA A 113 -2.76 12.07 -11.44
C ALA A 113 -4.18 11.89 -11.96
N GLN A 114 -5.13 11.58 -11.08
CA GLN A 114 -6.52 11.34 -11.41
C GLN A 114 -7.40 11.88 -10.28
N ALA A 115 -8.43 12.65 -10.65
CA ALA A 115 -9.50 13.00 -9.73
C ALA A 115 -10.61 11.95 -9.81
N TYR A 116 -11.11 11.54 -8.64
CA TYR A 116 -12.17 10.54 -8.48
C TYR A 116 -11.80 9.12 -8.95
N GLY A 117 -12.55 8.15 -8.46
CA GLY A 117 -12.39 6.75 -8.77
C GLY A 117 -12.01 5.92 -7.55
N ARG A 118 -11.57 4.70 -7.81
CA ARG A 118 -11.09 3.78 -6.78
C ARG A 118 -9.58 3.67 -6.86
N PHE A 119 -8.91 3.94 -5.74
CA PHE A 119 -7.47 3.78 -5.59
C PHE A 119 -7.24 2.68 -4.55
N GLU A 120 -6.49 1.66 -4.91
CA GLU A 120 -6.23 0.53 -4.02
C GLU A 120 -4.81 0.00 -4.15
N ALA A 121 -4.30 -0.52 -3.03
CA ALA A 121 -3.01 -1.20 -2.98
C ALA A 121 -3.10 -2.40 -2.04
N ARG A 122 -2.47 -3.51 -2.45
CA ARG A 122 -2.33 -4.71 -1.63
C ARG A 122 -0.99 -4.70 -0.92
N ILE A 123 -0.98 -4.43 0.38
CA ILE A 123 0.22 -4.12 1.16
C ILE A 123 0.32 -5.03 2.39
N LYS A 124 1.52 -5.52 2.70
CA LYS A 124 1.86 -6.08 4.01
C LYS A 124 2.76 -5.08 4.74
N MET A 125 2.35 -4.65 5.91
CA MET A 125 3.01 -3.56 6.65
C MET A 125 4.18 -4.08 7.50
N PRO A 126 5.26 -3.30 7.70
CA PRO A 126 6.22 -3.56 8.76
C PRO A 126 5.58 -3.37 10.15
N ARG A 127 6.23 -3.90 11.19
CA ARG A 127 5.90 -3.59 12.59
C ARG A 127 7.17 -3.17 13.33
N GLY A 128 7.01 -2.45 14.43
CA GLY A 128 8.11 -1.97 15.25
C GLY A 128 7.92 -0.50 15.64
N GLN A 129 8.49 -0.14 16.78
CA GLN A 129 8.48 1.24 17.25
C GLN A 129 9.15 2.17 16.21
N GLY A 130 8.48 3.27 15.88
CA GLY A 130 8.98 4.26 14.92
C GLY A 130 8.71 3.95 13.44
N MET A 131 8.21 2.77 13.10
CA MET A 131 7.77 2.49 11.73
C MET A 131 6.46 3.20 11.43
N TRP A 132 6.38 3.89 10.29
CA TRP A 132 5.18 4.59 9.82
C TRP A 132 5.00 4.41 8.31
N PRO A 133 4.60 3.22 7.84
CA PRO A 133 4.19 3.03 6.46
C PRO A 133 2.90 3.81 6.15
N ALA A 134 2.85 4.41 4.96
CA ALA A 134 1.69 5.13 4.45
C ALA A 134 1.46 4.85 2.96
N PHE A 135 0.19 4.79 2.55
CA PHE A 135 -0.26 4.86 1.17
C PHE A 135 -1.34 5.93 1.08
N TRP A 136 -1.06 6.99 0.33
CA TRP A 136 -1.80 8.24 0.40
C TRP A 136 -1.73 9.00 -0.92
N LEU A 137 -2.63 9.98 -1.07
CA LEU A 137 -2.78 10.84 -2.25
C LEU A 137 -2.62 12.30 -1.84
N LEU A 138 -2.14 13.13 -2.76
CA LEU A 138 -1.93 14.57 -2.56
C LEU A 138 -2.39 15.32 -3.80
N GLY A 139 -2.93 16.53 -3.64
CA GLY A 139 -3.33 17.36 -4.78
C GLY A 139 -2.15 17.64 -5.72
N ASP A 140 -2.36 17.45 -7.04
CA ASP A 140 -1.32 17.67 -8.06
C ASP A 140 -0.93 19.15 -8.19
N ASP A 141 -1.78 20.05 -7.68
CA ASP A 141 -1.55 21.49 -7.55
C ASP A 141 -0.75 21.89 -6.30
N ILE A 142 -0.15 20.94 -5.56
CA ILE A 142 0.71 21.25 -4.40
C ILE A 142 1.84 22.25 -4.71
N GLY A 143 2.33 22.29 -5.96
CA GLY A 143 3.35 23.23 -6.39
C GLY A 143 2.88 24.68 -6.46
N THR A 144 1.56 24.93 -6.50
CA THR A 144 0.97 26.26 -6.65
C THR A 144 0.17 26.69 -5.43
N VAL A 145 -0.68 25.82 -4.87
CA VAL A 145 -1.54 26.18 -3.71
C VAL A 145 -0.94 25.74 -2.37
N HIS A 146 0.00 24.80 -2.39
CA HIS A 146 0.67 24.22 -1.22
C HIS A 146 -0.27 23.49 -0.24
N TRP A 147 0.33 22.74 0.69
CA TRP A 147 -0.41 22.08 1.75
C TRP A 147 -0.80 23.09 2.86
N PRO A 148 -2.00 22.99 3.47
CA PRO A 148 -3.03 21.96 3.26
C PRO A 148 -4.03 22.30 2.14
N ALA A 149 -3.82 23.36 1.37
CA ALA A 149 -4.77 23.81 0.36
C ALA A 149 -4.95 22.86 -0.82
N CYS A 150 -3.91 22.12 -1.21
CA CYS A 150 -4.00 21.07 -2.24
C CYS A 150 -4.81 19.84 -1.82
N GLY A 151 -5.05 19.67 -0.51
CA GLY A 151 -5.70 18.50 0.06
C GLY A 151 -4.84 17.23 0.04
N GLU A 152 -5.21 16.30 0.92
CA GLU A 152 -4.54 15.02 1.14
C GLU A 152 -5.57 13.95 1.50
N ILE A 153 -5.37 12.73 0.99
CA ILE A 153 -6.18 11.55 1.31
C ILE A 153 -5.25 10.42 1.71
N ASP A 154 -5.19 10.13 3.01
CA ASP A 154 -4.43 9.02 3.57
C ASP A 154 -5.27 7.75 3.51
N ILE A 155 -5.08 6.96 2.46
CA ILE A 155 -5.82 5.71 2.25
C ILE A 155 -5.51 4.72 3.38
N VAL A 156 -4.24 4.66 3.79
CA VAL A 156 -3.83 4.00 5.01
C VAL A 156 -2.55 4.60 5.56
N GLU A 157 -2.56 4.88 6.86
CA GLU A 157 -1.38 4.97 7.70
C GLU A 157 -1.43 3.86 8.75
N ASN A 158 -0.29 3.25 9.06
CA ASN A 158 -0.17 2.31 10.17
C ASN A 158 1.01 2.71 11.07
N LEU A 159 0.76 2.82 12.37
CA LEU A 159 1.84 3.00 13.35
C LEU A 159 2.37 1.61 13.71
N GLY A 160 3.65 1.34 13.46
CA GLY A 160 4.23 0.01 13.67
C GLY A 160 4.23 -0.48 15.13
N ARG A 161 4.04 0.43 16.09
CA ARG A 161 3.81 0.12 17.51
C ARG A 161 2.39 -0.41 17.80
N GLU A 162 1.45 -0.13 16.92
CA GLU A 162 0.05 -0.57 16.93
C GLU A 162 -0.28 -1.31 15.61
N PRO A 163 0.36 -2.46 15.35
CA PRO A 163 0.35 -3.10 14.03
C PRO A 163 -1.01 -3.69 13.61
N SER A 164 -2.04 -3.57 14.46
CA SER A 164 -3.41 -4.01 14.20
C SER A 164 -4.35 -2.87 13.77
N ILE A 165 -3.88 -1.61 13.80
CA ILE A 165 -4.70 -0.41 13.60
C ILE A 165 -4.27 0.32 12.33
N SER A 166 -5.20 0.57 11.43
CA SER A 166 -5.00 1.43 10.26
C SER A 166 -5.77 2.73 10.46
N HIS A 167 -5.21 3.84 10.01
CA HIS A 167 -5.85 5.15 10.02
C HIS A 167 -6.14 5.56 8.58
N GLY A 168 -7.39 5.93 8.30
CA GLY A 168 -7.78 6.60 7.07
C GLY A 168 -8.15 8.04 7.40
N THR A 169 -7.51 9.00 6.74
CA THR A 169 -7.62 10.43 7.09
C THR A 169 -7.72 11.28 5.82
N ILE A 170 -8.44 12.39 5.91
CA ILE A 170 -8.38 13.45 4.90
C ILE A 170 -7.89 14.75 5.54
N HIS A 171 -7.07 15.49 4.81
CA HIS A 171 -6.62 16.82 5.20
C HIS A 171 -6.99 17.87 4.15
N GLY A 172 -7.30 19.08 4.63
CA GLY A 172 -7.59 20.23 3.79
C GLY A 172 -7.64 21.54 4.57
N PRO A 173 -7.99 22.67 3.93
CA PRO A 173 -8.10 23.96 4.59
C PRO A 173 -9.05 23.94 5.79
N GLY A 174 -8.50 24.15 6.98
CA GLY A 174 -9.27 24.17 8.24
C GLY A 174 -9.48 22.80 8.89
N TYR A 175 -8.99 21.71 8.30
CA TYR A 175 -9.06 20.35 8.85
C TYR A 175 -7.78 19.56 8.49
N SER A 176 -6.64 19.94 9.05
CA SER A 176 -5.34 19.34 8.70
C SER A 176 -4.44 19.11 9.91
N GLY A 177 -3.35 18.35 9.73
CA GLY A 177 -2.49 17.90 10.82
C GLY A 177 -3.29 17.11 11.85
N ASP A 178 -3.15 17.46 13.13
CA ASP A 178 -3.91 16.84 14.23
C ASP A 178 -5.45 17.01 14.12
N HIS A 179 -5.93 17.89 13.24
CA HIS A 179 -7.35 18.14 12.99
C HIS A 179 -7.84 17.52 11.66
N GLY A 180 -7.10 16.57 11.09
CA GLY A 180 -7.58 15.77 9.96
C GLY A 180 -8.88 15.05 10.29
N ILE A 181 -9.73 14.84 9.28
CA ILE A 181 -10.99 14.13 9.44
C ILE A 181 -10.73 12.67 9.07
N GLY A 182 -10.85 11.77 10.04
CA GLY A 182 -10.51 10.37 9.80
C GLY A 182 -11.07 9.44 10.85
N SER A 183 -10.78 8.15 10.66
CA SER A 183 -11.13 7.12 11.62
C SER A 183 -10.08 6.01 11.62
N ALA A 184 -9.96 5.35 12.76
CA ALA A 184 -9.16 4.15 12.91
C ALA A 184 -10.00 2.90 12.63
N PHE A 185 -9.41 1.93 11.96
CA PHE A 185 -9.94 0.57 11.82
C PHE A 185 -8.99 -0.41 12.49
N THR A 186 -9.53 -1.28 13.35
CA THR A 186 -8.75 -2.32 14.04
C THR A 186 -9.13 -3.68 13.49
N LEU A 187 -8.13 -4.45 13.06
CA LEU A 187 -8.34 -5.82 12.64
C LEU A 187 -8.92 -6.66 13.79
N PRO A 188 -9.92 -7.52 13.51
CA PRO A 188 -10.53 -8.36 14.54
C PRO A 188 -9.57 -9.47 15.00
N ALA A 189 -9.90 -10.05 16.16
CA ALA A 189 -9.25 -11.25 16.69
C ALA A 189 -7.71 -11.13 16.89
N GLY A 190 -7.21 -9.91 17.14
CA GLY A 190 -5.79 -9.68 17.45
C GLY A 190 -4.84 -9.86 16.26
N LYS A 191 -5.36 -9.92 15.03
CA LYS A 191 -4.55 -9.95 13.80
C LYS A 191 -3.82 -8.63 13.58
N ARG A 192 -2.75 -8.66 12.79
CA ARG A 192 -1.91 -7.50 12.49
C ARG A 192 -1.73 -7.36 10.98
N PHE A 193 -1.64 -6.12 10.50
CA PHE A 193 -1.31 -5.81 9.11
C PHE A 193 0.11 -6.25 8.71
N SER A 194 0.92 -6.67 9.68
CA SER A 194 2.24 -7.25 9.46
C SER A 194 2.25 -8.77 9.20
N ASP A 195 1.13 -9.45 9.45
CA ASP A 195 1.05 -10.91 9.38
C ASP A 195 0.79 -11.38 7.94
N ASP A 196 -0.02 -10.64 7.18
CA ASP A 196 -0.34 -10.92 5.78
C ASP A 196 -0.56 -9.62 4.99
N PHE A 197 -0.70 -9.73 3.69
CA PHE A 197 -1.12 -8.63 2.83
C PHE A 197 -2.61 -8.38 2.95
N HIS A 198 -2.96 -7.10 3.04
CA HIS A 198 -4.33 -6.60 3.07
C HIS A 198 -4.56 -5.65 1.89
N VAL A 199 -5.81 -5.53 1.45
CA VAL A 199 -6.18 -4.53 0.42
C VAL A 199 -6.67 -3.28 1.13
N PHE A 200 -5.96 -2.17 0.91
CA PHE A 200 -6.38 -0.85 1.37
C PHE A 200 -6.89 -0.08 0.17
N ALA A 201 -8.07 0.51 0.29
CA ALA A 201 -8.67 1.24 -0.81
C ALA A 201 -9.45 2.46 -0.36
N VAL A 202 -9.56 3.42 -1.27
CA VAL A 202 -10.51 4.51 -1.16
C VAL A 202 -11.37 4.56 -2.42
N GLU A 203 -12.68 4.78 -2.24
CA GLU A 203 -13.55 5.25 -3.30
C GLU A 203 -13.78 6.74 -3.10
N TRP A 204 -13.32 7.51 -4.07
CA TRP A 204 -13.39 8.97 -4.06
C TRP A 204 -14.35 9.45 -5.13
N GLU A 205 -15.43 10.07 -4.71
CA GLU A 205 -16.46 10.67 -5.55
C GLU A 205 -16.60 12.17 -5.21
N PRO A 206 -17.24 12.99 -6.06
CA PRO A 206 -17.30 14.45 -5.84
C PRO A 206 -17.85 14.93 -4.49
N LYS A 207 -18.58 14.08 -3.77
CA LYS A 207 -19.22 14.43 -2.49
C LYS A 207 -18.95 13.44 -1.37
N GLU A 208 -18.15 12.41 -1.63
CA GLU A 208 -17.95 11.33 -0.68
C GLU A 208 -16.58 10.67 -0.86
N ILE A 209 -15.95 10.35 0.25
CA ILE A 209 -14.72 9.56 0.31
C ILE A 209 -15.00 8.40 1.27
N ARG A 210 -14.87 7.17 0.79
CA ARG A 210 -15.11 5.95 1.58
C ARG A 210 -13.83 5.13 1.63
N PHE A 211 -13.37 4.82 2.83
CA PHE A 211 -12.19 4.01 3.08
C PHE A 211 -12.57 2.54 3.29
N TYR A 212 -11.74 1.63 2.78
CA TYR A 212 -11.95 0.19 2.83
C TYR A 212 -10.68 -0.54 3.22
N VAL A 213 -10.87 -1.62 3.99
CA VAL A 213 -9.85 -2.63 4.31
C VAL A 213 -10.46 -4.00 4.01
N ASP A 214 -9.82 -4.76 3.12
CA ASP A 214 -10.25 -6.06 2.57
C ASP A 214 -11.65 -6.06 1.93
#